data_AF-A0A9R0W0Z4-F1
#
_entry.id   AF-A0A9R0W0Z4-F1
#
_cell.length_a   1.000
_cell.length_b   1.000
_cell.length_c   1.000
_cell.angle_alpha   90.00
_cell.angle_beta   90.00
_cell.angle_gamma   90.00
#
_symmetry.space_group_name_H-M   'P 1'
#
loop_
_entity.id
_entity.type
_entity.pdbx_description
1 polymer ?
#
loop_
_entity_poly.entity_id
_entity_poly.type
_entity_poly.pdbx_seq_one_letter_code
_entity_poly.pdbx_strand_id
1 'polypeptide(L)'
;MTLPNRLMSADEIFDFVRATDCYQNVSIDYRILLTVPVTVASAERSFSKLKLLKNYLRSTMSQERLNGLAMCCIEKHMLDNIDLDTIISDFASKNARRCRFS
;
A
#
# COMPACT_ATOMS: atom_id res chain seq x y z
N MET A 1 -29.22 -35.03 6.30
CA MET A 1 -28.12 -34.66 7.21
C MET A 1 -28.68 -33.75 8.28
N THR A 2 -28.58 -34.15 9.55
CA THR A 2 -28.97 -33.35 10.70
C THR A 2 -27.81 -32.44 11.12
N LEU A 3 -28.07 -31.15 11.29
CA LEU A 3 -27.09 -30.24 11.91
C LEU A 3 -26.66 -30.80 13.28
N PRO A 4 -25.36 -30.75 13.64
CA PRO A 4 -24.90 -31.20 14.95
C PRO A 4 -25.56 -30.36 16.05
N ASN A 5 -26.26 -30.99 16.99
CA ASN A 5 -26.89 -30.33 18.15
C ASN A 5 -25.88 -29.99 19.29
N ARG A 6 -24.61 -29.75 18.93
CA ARG A 6 -23.53 -29.45 19.87
C ARG A 6 -22.95 -28.09 19.54
N LEU A 7 -22.62 -27.32 20.57
CA LEU A 7 -21.88 -26.06 20.41
C LEU A 7 -20.49 -26.39 19.82
N MET A 8 -20.24 -25.97 18.59
CA MET A 8 -18.99 -26.20 17.87
C MET A 8 -18.14 -24.94 17.89
N SER A 9 -16.81 -25.12 17.93
CA SER A 9 -15.89 -24.00 17.77
C SER A 9 -15.90 -23.49 16.32
N ALA A 10 -15.51 -22.24 16.10
CA ALA A 10 -15.54 -21.62 14.76
C ALA A 10 -14.69 -22.39 13.73
N ASP A 11 -13.59 -22.99 14.18
CA ASP A 11 -12.73 -23.91 13.44
C ASP A 11 -13.43 -25.23 13.08
N GLU A 12 -14.09 -25.88 14.04
CA GLU A 12 -14.86 -27.12 13.81
C GLU A 12 -16.03 -26.89 12.83
N ILE A 13 -16.70 -25.73 12.92
CA ILE A 13 -17.76 -25.33 11.98
C ILE A 13 -17.17 -25.13 10.59
N PHE A 14 -16.00 -24.52 10.48
CA PHE A 14 -15.34 -24.30 9.19
C PHE A 14 -14.94 -25.62 8.52
N ASP A 15 -14.40 -26.58 9.27
CA ASP A 15 -14.10 -27.93 8.77
C ASP A 15 -15.37 -28.67 8.34
N PHE A 16 -16.45 -28.56 9.11
CA PHE A 16 -17.74 -29.15 8.77
C PHE A 16 -18.36 -28.54 7.51
N VAL A 17 -18.38 -27.20 7.40
CA VAL A 17 -18.91 -26.49 6.22
C VAL A 17 -18.08 -26.80 4.97
N ARG A 18 -16.76 -26.89 5.11
CA ARG A 18 -15.84 -27.29 4.01
C ARG A 18 -16.09 -28.74 3.57
N ALA A 19 -16.26 -29.67 4.52
CA ALA A 19 -16.50 -31.07 4.22
C ALA A 19 -17.89 -31.32 3.62
N THR A 20 -18.85 -30.46 3.93
CA THR A 20 -20.24 -30.67 3.51
C THR A 20 -20.48 -30.18 2.09
N ASP A 21 -19.75 -29.19 1.55
CA ASP A 21 -19.80 -28.66 0.15
C ASP A 21 -21.21 -28.46 -0.48
N CYS A 22 -22.28 -28.56 0.30
CA CYS A 22 -23.66 -28.62 -0.17
C CYS A 22 -24.26 -27.24 -0.41
N TYR A 23 -23.61 -26.17 0.05
CA TYR A 23 -24.14 -24.81 0.02
C TYR A 23 -23.05 -23.81 -0.31
N GLN A 24 -22.83 -23.60 -1.61
CA GLN A 24 -21.86 -22.64 -2.14
C GLN A 24 -22.00 -21.25 -1.50
N ASN A 25 -23.22 -20.79 -1.24
CA ASN A 25 -23.48 -19.49 -0.61
C ASN A 25 -22.90 -19.38 0.81
N VAL A 26 -23.02 -20.43 1.63
CA VAL A 26 -22.50 -20.45 3.01
C VAL A 26 -20.97 -20.40 3.02
N SER A 27 -20.33 -21.07 2.07
CA SER A 27 -18.87 -21.02 1.91
C SER A 27 -18.37 -19.61 1.53
N ILE A 28 -19.12 -18.90 0.70
CA ILE A 28 -18.80 -17.53 0.25
C ILE A 28 -18.96 -16.55 1.42
N ASP A 29 -20.07 -16.64 2.15
CA ASP A 29 -20.36 -15.78 3.30
C ASP A 29 -19.26 -15.90 4.39
N TYR A 30 -18.83 -17.12 4.70
CA TYR A 30 -17.74 -17.36 5.65
C TYR A 30 -16.40 -16.81 5.16
N ARG A 31 -16.08 -16.97 3.86
CA ARG A 31 -14.85 -16.41 3.28
C ARG A 31 -14.85 -14.89 3.36
N ILE A 32 -15.96 -14.24 3.07
CA ILE A 32 -16.11 -12.79 3.19
C ILE A 32 -15.96 -12.38 4.66
N LEU A 33 -16.65 -13.05 5.58
CA LEU A 33 -16.61 -12.76 7.02
C LEU A 33 -15.20 -12.84 7.60
N LEU A 34 -14.37 -13.79 7.15
CA LEU A 34 -12.98 -13.93 7.60
C LEU A 34 -12.02 -12.98 6.87
N THR A 35 -12.28 -12.67 5.59
CA THR A 35 -11.39 -11.82 4.78
C THR A 35 -11.59 -10.34 5.05
N VAL A 36 -12.83 -9.89 5.30
CA VAL A 36 -13.15 -8.48 5.56
C VAL A 36 -12.41 -7.90 6.77
N PRO A 37 -12.44 -8.49 7.97
CA PRO A 37 -11.73 -7.92 9.12
C PRO A 37 -10.21 -7.94 8.94
N VAL A 38 -9.66 -8.96 8.27
CA VAL A 38 -8.22 -9.06 7.98
C VAL A 38 -7.78 -8.00 6.98
N THR A 39 -8.55 -7.78 5.92
CA THR A 39 -8.26 -6.75 4.92
C THR A 39 -8.44 -5.34 5.47
N VAL A 40 -9.49 -5.10 6.27
CA VAL A 40 -9.71 -3.83 6.96
C VAL A 40 -8.56 -3.51 7.92
N ALA A 41 -8.17 -4.45 8.79
CA ALA A 41 -7.05 -4.24 9.71
C ALA A 41 -5.72 -3.99 8.97
N SER A 42 -5.49 -4.69 7.86
CA SER A 42 -4.31 -4.49 7.01
C SER A 42 -4.32 -3.11 6.33
N ALA A 43 -5.47 -2.68 5.80
CA ALA A 43 -5.65 -1.37 5.20
C ALA A 43 -5.46 -0.26 6.24
N GLU A 44 -6.09 -0.35 7.41
CA GLU A 44 -5.93 0.60 8.52
C GLU A 44 -4.47 0.71 8.98
N ARG A 45 -3.78 -0.42 9.15
CA ARG A 45 -2.35 -0.44 9.47
C ARG A 45 -1.53 0.25 8.37
N SER A 46 -1.82 -0.02 7.10
CA SER A 46 -1.12 0.57 5.96
C SER A 46 -1.34 2.07 5.86
N PHE A 47 -2.59 2.54 6.00
CA PHE A 47 -2.94 3.96 6.01
C PHE A 47 -2.37 4.70 7.23
N SER A 48 -2.33 4.06 8.40
CA SER A 48 -1.71 4.61 9.60
C SER A 48 -0.21 4.84 9.40
N LYS A 49 0.50 3.85 8.82
CA LYS A 49 1.92 3.98 8.47
C LYS A 49 2.15 5.06 7.41
N LEU A 50 1.29 5.13 6.39
CA LEU A 50 1.37 6.17 5.35
C LEU A 50 1.10 7.57 5.93
N LYS A 51 0.15 7.70 6.86
CA LYS A 51 -0.12 8.95 7.58
C LYS A 51 1.07 9.38 8.43
N LEU A 52 1.71 8.45 9.13
CA LEU A 52 2.92 8.71 9.90
C LEU A 52 4.07 9.13 8.99
N LEU A 53 4.31 8.41 7.89
CA LEU A 53 5.35 8.73 6.91
C LEU A 53 5.13 10.10 6.26
N LYS A 54 3.89 10.38 5.84
CA LYS A 54 3.49 11.68 5.28
C LYS A 54 3.67 12.79 6.31
N ASN A 55 3.29 12.57 7.57
CA ASN A 55 3.49 13.53 8.65
C ASN A 55 4.97 13.74 8.97
N TYR A 56 5.77 12.69 9.01
CA TYR A 56 7.21 12.74 9.28
C TYR A 56 7.97 13.48 8.16
N LEU A 57 7.67 13.18 6.90
CA LEU A 57 8.21 13.90 5.75
C LEU A 57 7.73 15.35 5.73
N ARG A 58 6.46 15.61 6.07
CA ARG A 58 5.89 16.97 6.13
C ARG A 58 6.39 17.79 7.32
N SER A 59 6.75 17.17 8.44
CA SER A 59 7.35 17.86 9.60
C SER A 59 8.83 18.17 9.38
N THR A 60 9.50 17.42 8.51
CA THR A 60 10.95 17.59 8.23
C THR A 60 11.20 18.38 6.94
N MET A 61 10.19 18.61 6.10
CA MET A 61 10.35 19.16 4.75
C MET A 61 9.27 20.21 4.43
N SER A 62 9.65 21.31 3.78
CA SER A 62 8.67 22.30 3.27
C SER A 62 7.73 21.67 2.23
N GLN A 63 6.48 22.13 2.18
CA GLN A 63 5.44 21.58 1.28
C GLN A 63 5.90 21.51 -0.18
N GLU A 64 6.68 22.51 -0.61
CA GLU A 64 7.23 22.62 -1.96
C GLU A 64 8.19 21.47 -2.28
N ARG A 65 9.10 21.14 -1.35
CA ARG A 65 10.04 20.05 -1.54
C ARG A 65 9.35 18.68 -1.49
N LEU A 66 8.33 18.54 -0.64
CA LEU A 66 7.52 17.32 -0.57
C LEU A 66 6.75 17.09 -1.89
N ASN A 67 6.16 18.14 -2.45
CA ASN A 67 5.43 18.07 -3.71
C ASN A 67 6.36 17.70 -4.88
N GLY A 68 7.56 18.28 -4.92
CA GLY A 68 8.59 17.92 -5.91
C GLY A 68 9.02 16.46 -5.82
N LEU A 69 9.27 15.95 -4.61
CA LEU A 69 9.61 14.53 -4.43
C LEU A 69 8.46 13.59 -4.78
N ALA A 70 7.22 13.94 -4.43
CA ALA A 70 6.05 13.15 -4.79
C ALA A 70 5.89 13.05 -6.31
N MET A 71 6.12 14.15 -7.03
CA MET A 71 6.11 14.19 -8.50
C MET A 71 7.21 13.27 -9.08
N CYS A 72 8.46 13.37 -8.59
CA CYS A 72 9.54 12.48 -9.00
C CYS A 72 9.26 10.99 -8.73
N CYS A 73 8.56 10.67 -7.63
CA CYS A 73 8.18 9.29 -7.30
C CYS A 73 7.07 8.75 -8.21
N ILE A 74 6.08 9.57 -8.55
CA ILE A 74 4.98 9.19 -9.46
C ILE A 74 5.52 9.02 -10.88
N GLU A 75 6.40 9.92 -11.31
CA GLU A 75 7.03 9.90 -12.63
C GLU A 75 8.28 9.02 -12.67
N LYS A 76 8.60 8.29 -11.59
CA LYS A 76 9.81 7.46 -11.49
C LYS A 76 9.91 6.44 -12.63
N HIS A 77 8.80 5.86 -13.06
CA HIS A 77 8.79 4.93 -14.20
C HIS A 77 9.17 5.63 -15.52
N MET A 78 8.75 6.89 -15.70
CA MET A 78 9.19 7.68 -16.86
C MET A 78 10.66 8.08 -16.73
N LEU A 79 11.09 8.41 -15.52
CA LEU A 79 12.46 8.80 -15.21
C LEU A 79 13.46 7.64 -15.39
N ASP A 80 13.07 6.41 -15.07
CA ASP A 80 13.91 5.21 -15.30
C ASP A 80 14.10 4.92 -16.81
N ASN A 81 13.25 5.47 -17.69
CA ASN A 81 13.40 5.40 -19.15
C ASN A 81 14.15 6.61 -19.74
N ILE A 82 14.46 7.62 -18.92
CA ILE A 82 15.18 8.82 -19.34
C ILE A 82 16.61 8.72 -18.85
N ASP A 83 17.57 9.09 -19.70
CA ASP A 83 18.97 9.11 -19.31
C ASP A 83 19.26 10.19 -18.25
N LEU A 84 19.31 9.75 -17.00
CA LEU A 84 19.56 10.58 -15.84
C LEU A 84 20.93 11.24 -15.90
N ASP A 85 21.94 10.60 -16.50
CA ASP A 85 23.28 11.17 -16.63
C ASP A 85 23.28 12.42 -17.52
N THR A 86 22.50 12.43 -18.59
CA THR A 86 22.31 13.63 -19.42
C THR A 86 21.63 14.76 -18.64
N ILE A 87 20.62 14.46 -17.81
CA ILE A 87 19.94 15.48 -16.98
C ILE A 87 20.89 16.03 -15.91
N ILE A 88 21.66 15.17 -15.25
CA ILE A 88 22.63 15.56 -14.23
C ILE A 88 23.72 16.43 -14.86
N SER A 89 24.22 16.04 -16.04
CA SER A 89 25.20 16.82 -16.80
C SER A 89 24.64 18.18 -17.24
N ASP A 90 23.41 18.25 -17.75
CA ASP A 90 22.76 19.51 -18.13
C ASP A 90 22.54 20.41 -16.91
N PHE A 91 22.07 19.86 -15.79
CA PHE A 91 21.91 20.59 -14.54
C PHE A 91 23.24 21.10 -13.98
N ALA A 92 24.28 20.27 -14.01
CA ALA A 92 25.64 20.65 -13.61
C ALA A 92 26.20 21.76 -14.51
N SER A 93 26.03 21.65 -15.83
CA SER A 93 26.48 22.66 -16.79
C SER A 93 25.76 24.00 -16.61
N LYS A 94 24.46 23.99 -16.31
CA LYS A 94 23.67 25.19 -16.07
C LYS A 94 23.97 25.86 -14.72
N ASN A 95 24.23 25.07 -13.67
CA ASN A 95 24.60 25.59 -12.35
C ASN A 95 26.09 25.97 -12.24
N ALA A 96 26.98 25.37 -13.04
CA ALA A 96 28.38 25.78 -13.13
C ALA A 96 28.52 27.25 -13.58
N ARG A 97 27.57 27.75 -14.38
CA ARG A 97 27.50 29.18 -14.77
C ARG A 97 27.10 30.13 -13.64
N ARG A 98 26.66 29.61 -12.48
CA ARG A 98 26.36 30.42 -11.29
C ARG A 98 27.58 30.65 -10.39
N CYS A 99 28.71 30.00 -10.69
CA CYS A 99 30.03 30.26 -10.09
C CYS A 99 30.83 31.31 -10.86
N ARG A 100 30.23 32.49 -11.12
CA ARG A 100 31.02 33.70 -11.44
C ARG A 100 30.79 34.72 -10.32
N PHE A 101 31.59 34.59 -9.27
CA PHE A 101 31.90 35.72 -8.41
C PHE A 101 32.99 36.52 -9.11
N SER A 102 32.60 37.62 -9.76
CA SER A 102 33.40 38.83 -10.02
C SER A 102 32.48 39.91 -10.58
#